data_AF-A0A7C4Y0U4-F1
#
_entry.id   AF-A0A7C4Y0U4-F1
#
_cell.length_a   1.000
_cell.length_b   1.000
_cell.length_c   1.000
_cell.angle_alpha   90.00
_cell.angle_beta   90.00
_cell.angle_gamma   90.00
#
_symmetry.space_group_name_H-M   'P 1'
#
loop_
_entity.id
_entity.type
_entity.pdbx_description
1 polymer ?
#
loop_
_entity_poly.entity_id
_entity_poly.type
_entity_poly.pdbx_seq_one_letter_code
_entity_poly.pdbx_strand_id
1 'polypeptide(L)' 'LQKRNFTDVQIIERGSMGLDIEEPVVVVERDGAKVFYGHVTPDMAREIVASHVINGQIVSDWVIAKE' A
#
# COMPACT_ATOMS: atom_id res chain seq x y z
N LEU A 1 3.41 -5.04 -12.07
CA LEU A 1 2.42 -4.15 -12.73
C LEU A 1 2.42 -4.33 -14.25
N GLN A 2 3.52 -4.10 -14.96
CA GLN A 2 3.61 -4.28 -16.42
C GLN A 2 3.20 -5.68 -16.93
N LYS A 3 3.58 -6.76 -16.23
CA LYS A 3 3.18 -8.14 -16.59
C LYS A 3 1.66 -8.38 -16.54
N ARG A 4 0.89 -7.49 -15.92
CA ARG A 4 -0.58 -7.58 -15.77
C ARG A 4 -1.33 -6.47 -16.54
N ASN A 5 -0.65 -5.72 -17.44
CA ASN A 5 -1.22 -4.58 -18.18
C ASN A 5 -1.89 -3.51 -17.30
N PHE A 6 -1.52 -3.44 -16.02
CA PHE A 6 -2.03 -2.44 -15.09
C PHE A 6 -1.13 -1.21 -15.18
N THR A 7 -1.59 -0.19 -15.92
CA THR A 7 -0.81 1.02 -16.25
C THR A 7 -1.26 2.26 -15.47
N ASP A 8 -2.45 2.22 -14.86
CA ASP A 8 -3.01 3.33 -14.09
C ASP A 8 -2.56 3.27 -12.62
N VAL A 9 -1.25 3.39 -12.41
CA VAL A 9 -0.63 3.44 -11.08
C VAL A 9 0.46 4.48 -11.10
N GLN A 10 0.42 5.37 -10.10
CA GLN A 10 1.51 6.27 -9.79
C GLN A 10 2.19 5.81 -8.51
N ILE A 11 3.52 5.75 -8.52
CA ILE A 11 4.33 5.54 -7.33
C ILE A 11 4.86 6.90 -6.91
N ILE A 12 4.61 7.28 -5.66
CA ILE A 12 5.07 8.53 -5.07
C ILE A 12 5.96 8.18 -3.90
N GLU A 13 7.22 8.56 -3.97
CA GLU A 13 8.13 8.48 -2.83
C GLU A 13 7.86 9.65 -1.89
N ARG A 14 7.68 9.35 -0.61
CA ARG A 14 7.48 10.34 0.46
C ARG A 14 8.61 10.20 1.48
N GLY A 15 8.92 11.31 2.14
CA GLY A 15 9.76 11.28 3.35
C GLY A 15 9.01 10.65 4.53
N SER A 16 9.64 10.65 5.71
CA SER A 16 9.04 10.12 6.93
C SER A 16 7.66 10.75 7.19
N MET A 17 6.71 9.90 7.58
CA MET A 17 5.35 10.28 7.97
C MET A 17 5.20 10.45 9.49
N GLY A 18 6.30 10.43 10.24
CA GLY A 18 6.29 10.46 11.71
C GLY A 18 5.76 9.15 12.33
N LEU A 19 5.83 8.06 11.57
CA LEU A 19 5.38 6.72 11.97
C LEU A 19 6.59 5.78 12.12
N ASP A 20 7.64 6.25 12.77
CA ASP A 20 8.95 5.59 12.82
C ASP A 20 8.89 4.15 13.37
N ILE A 21 7.96 3.87 14.30
CA ILE A 21 7.74 2.53 14.87
C ILE A 21 7.16 1.58 13.82
N GLU A 22 6.34 2.09 12.92
CA GLU A 22 5.60 1.31 11.91
C GLU A 22 6.37 1.23 10.59
N GLU A 23 7.55 1.83 10.48
CA GLU A 23 8.33 1.80 9.24
C GLU A 23 8.80 0.37 8.90
N PRO A 24 8.86 0.03 7.59
CA PRO A 24 8.46 0.84 6.44
C PRO A 24 6.94 0.95 6.29
N VAL A 25 6.44 2.16 5.99
CA VAL A 25 5.02 2.42 5.79
C VAL A 25 4.70 2.58 4.30
N VAL A 26 3.65 1.89 3.83
CA VAL A 26 3.10 2.02 2.48
C VAL A 26 1.68 2.56 2.56
N VAL A 27 1.39 3.60 1.79
CA VAL A 27 0.05 4.17 1.66
C VAL A 27 -0.51 3.78 0.31
N VAL A 28 -1.71 3.20 0.30
CA VAL A 28 -2.49 2.99 -0.92
C VAL A 28 -3.67 3.94 -0.91
N GLU A 29 -3.69 4.85 -1.88
CA GLU A 29 -4.82 5.71 -2.17
C GLU A 29 -5.59 5.11 -3.34
N ARG A 30 -6.87 4.79 -3.12
CA ARG A 30 -7.76 4.20 -4.13
C ARG A 30 -9.18 4.68 -3.89
N ASP A 31 -9.86 5.11 -4.96
CA ASP A 31 -11.26 5.56 -4.92
C ASP A 31 -11.52 6.67 -3.87
N GLY A 32 -10.51 7.51 -3.61
CA GLY A 32 -10.56 8.61 -2.63
C GLY A 32 -10.32 8.20 -1.18
N ALA A 33 -10.12 6.90 -0.89
CA ALA A 33 -9.79 6.38 0.43
C ALA A 33 -8.29 6.07 0.54
N LYS A 34 -7.72 6.26 1.73
CA LYS A 34 -6.32 5.92 2.02
C LYS A 34 -6.22 4.81 3.04
N VAL A 35 -5.37 3.85 2.76
CA VAL A 35 -5.04 2.76 3.67
C VAL A 35 -3.55 2.75 3.91
N PHE A 36 -3.17 2.79 5.18
CA PHE A 36 -1.78 2.79 5.63
C PHE A 36 -1.43 1.38 6.09
N TYR A 37 -0.36 0.83 5.53
CA TYR A 37 0.22 -0.46 5.89
C TYR A 37 1.55 -0.24 6.61
N GLY A 38 1.70 -0.84 7.79
CA GLY A 38 2.91 -0.78 8.60
C GLY A 38 3.77 -2.03 8.47
N HIS A 39 5.03 -1.94 8.91
CA HIS A 39 6.02 -3.01 8.95
C HIS A 39 6.15 -3.76 7.61
N VAL A 40 6.05 -3.03 6.50
CA VAL A 40 5.89 -3.63 5.18
C VAL A 40 7.18 -4.32 4.74
N THR A 41 7.08 -5.63 4.51
CA THR A 41 8.15 -6.43 3.89
C THR A 41 8.00 -6.50 2.37
N PRO A 42 9.04 -6.91 1.62
CA PRO A 42 8.93 -7.09 0.17
C PRO A 42 7.84 -8.07 -0.25
N ASP A 43 7.57 -9.12 0.54
CA ASP A 43 6.50 -10.08 0.27
C ASP A 43 5.11 -9.47 0.50
N MET A 44 4.93 -8.77 1.62
CA MET A 44 3.72 -8.01 1.91
C MET A 44 3.44 -6.98 0.82
N ALA A 45 4.45 -6.26 0.32
CA ALA A 45 4.28 -5.28 -0.74
C ALA A 45 3.73 -5.90 -2.03
N ARG A 46 4.20 -7.10 -2.41
CA ARG A 46 3.67 -7.83 -3.58
C ARG A 46 2.21 -8.22 -3.37
N GLU A 47 1.85 -8.62 -2.16
CA GLU A 47 0.48 -8.98 -1.80
C GLU A 47 -0.45 -7.76 -1.75
N ILE A 48 -0.02 -6.65 -1.14
CA ILE A 48 -0.75 -5.37 -1.13
C ILE A 48 -1.04 -4.93 -2.57
N VAL A 49 -0.08 -5.05 -3.48
CA VAL A 49 -0.29 -4.72 -4.90
C VAL A 49 -1.32 -5.67 -5.53
N ALA A 50 -1.22 -6.98 -5.30
CA ALA A 50 -2.13 -7.95 -5.90
C ALA A 50 -3.56 -7.82 -5.35
N SER A 51 -3.70 -7.76 -4.03
CA SER A 51 -4.99 -7.76 -3.33
C SER A 51 -5.61 -6.37 -3.33
N HIS A 52 -4.90 -5.34 -2.88
CA HIS A 52 -5.50 -4.02 -2.68
C HIS A 52 -5.45 -3.15 -3.93
N VAL A 53 -4.26 -2.99 -4.53
CA VAL A 53 -4.10 -2.09 -5.70
C VAL A 53 -4.81 -2.64 -6.93
N ILE A 54 -4.71 -3.95 -7.20
CA ILE A 54 -5.36 -4.56 -8.37
C ILE A 54 -6.80 -4.96 -8.04
N ASN A 55 -7.00 -5.83 -7.04
CA ASN A 55 -8.33 -6.42 -6.79
C ASN A 55 -9.25 -5.58 -5.89
N GLY A 56 -8.76 -4.50 -5.25
CA GLY A 56 -9.56 -3.65 -4.35
C GLY A 56 -9.81 -4.27 -2.97
N GLN A 57 -9.10 -5.35 -2.62
CA GLN A 57 -9.23 -6.06 -1.35
C GLN A 57 -8.14 -5.63 -0.37
N ILE A 58 -8.55 -4.99 0.73
CA ILE A 58 -7.64 -4.57 1.81
C ILE A 58 -7.11 -5.78 2.56
N VAL A 59 -5.79 -5.81 2.81
CA VAL A 59 -5.16 -6.84 3.67
C VAL A 59 -5.20 -6.35 5.11
N SER A 60 -6.31 -6.63 5.79
CA SER A 60 -6.63 -6.06 7.11
C SER A 60 -5.56 -6.25 8.19
N ASP A 61 -4.82 -7.36 8.12
CA ASP A 61 -3.85 -7.77 9.16
C ASP A 61 -2.67 -6.82 9.32
N TRP A 62 -2.40 -5.98 8.31
CA TRP A 62 -1.25 -5.08 8.27
C TRP A 62 -1.64 -3.61 8.27
N VAL A 63 -2.94 -3.32 8.42
CA VAL A 63 -3.45 -1.95 8.39
C VAL A 63 -3.21 -1.28 9.74
N ILE A 64 -2.54 -0.13 9.69
CA ILE A 64 -2.27 0.70 10.88
C ILE A 64 -3.18 1.92 10.96
N ALA A 65 -3.70 2.40 9.83
CA ALA A 65 -4.67 3.50 9.76
C ALA A 65 -5.49 3.46 8.46
N LYS A 66 -6.68 4.07 8.49
CA LYS A 66 -7.55 4.30 7.32
C LYS A 66 -8.10 5.72 7.37
N GLU A 67 -8.13 6.39 6.22
CA GLU A 67 -8.74 7.72 6.02
C GLU A 67 -9.74 7.69 4.86
#